data_AF-B5CX18-F1
#
_entry.id   AF-B5CX18-F1
#
_cell.length_a   1.000
_cell.length_b   1.000
_cell.length_c   1.000
_cell.angle_alpha   90.00
_cell.angle_beta   90.00
_cell.angle_gamma   90.00
#
_symmetry.space_group_name_H-M   'P 1'
#
loop_
_entity.id
_entity.type
_entity.pdbx_description
1 polymer ?
#
loop_
_entity_poly.entity_id
_entity_poly.type
_entity_poly.pdbx_seq_one_letter_code
_entity_poly.pdbx_strand_id
1 'polypeptide(L)'
;MLNTGRLAAPQYQKIMAQGTDYFKLTIQNYLDARAREDELFAPRYANPKKNIDDCCTFIINQVRQSGCNGFADEEIYSMALHYYDEEDIDIGKPVSCKVVVNHTVELTEEEKAEARRNAIRKAESEAYAKLAKAKSKPKKIEDNKLMPSLF
;
A
#
# COMPACT_ATOMS: atom_id res chain seq x y z
N MET A 1 35.06 -10.42 6.85
CA MET A 1 33.82 -10.13 7.59
C MET A 1 33.29 -8.80 7.09
N LEU A 2 32.44 -8.81 6.07
CA LEU A 2 31.85 -7.59 5.52
C LEU A 2 30.61 -7.27 6.34
N ASN A 3 30.74 -6.26 7.20
CA ASN A 3 29.65 -5.70 7.96
C ASN A 3 28.76 -4.88 7.00
N THR A 4 27.85 -5.56 6.31
CA THR A 4 26.76 -4.91 5.56
C THR A 4 25.78 -4.36 6.58
N GLY A 5 26.07 -3.13 7.04
CA GLY A 5 25.20 -2.35 7.89
C GLY A 5 23.87 -2.08 7.20
N ARG A 6 22.92 -2.99 7.38
CA ARG A 6 21.49 -2.70 7.27
C ARG A 6 21.22 -1.56 8.24
N LEU A 7 21.06 -0.35 7.70
CA LEU A 7 20.56 0.77 8.48
C LEU A 7 19.13 0.41 8.92
N ALA A 8 18.94 0.35 10.23
CA ALA A 8 17.69 -0.06 10.84
C ALA A 8 16.61 1.02 10.61
N ALA A 9 15.39 0.56 10.34
CA ALA A 9 14.17 1.37 10.18
C ALA A 9 13.93 2.52 11.20
N PRO A 10 14.42 2.49 12.47
CA PRO A 10 14.20 3.60 13.40
C PRO A 10 14.90 4.93 13.02
N GLN A 11 15.85 4.91 12.08
CA GLN A 11 16.62 6.11 11.74
C GLN A 11 15.89 7.04 10.76
N TYR A 12 14.87 6.55 10.04
CA TYR A 12 14.03 7.37 9.16
C TYR A 12 13.12 8.35 9.92
N GLN A 13 12.87 8.10 11.21
CA GLN A 13 12.01 8.97 12.04
C GLN A 13 12.74 10.22 12.57
N LYS A 14 14.07 10.33 12.40
CA LYS A 14 14.90 11.26 13.20
C LYS A 14 15.42 12.50 12.48
N ILE A 15 14.89 12.84 11.31
CA ILE A 15 15.11 14.15 10.70
C ILE A 15 13.73 14.68 10.29
N MET A 16 13.05 15.33 11.24
CA MET A 16 11.87 16.15 10.95
C MET A 16 12.31 17.43 10.23
N ALA A 17 12.82 17.27 9.00
CA ALA A 17 12.68 18.29 8.00
C ALA A 17 11.17 18.45 7.74
N GLN A 18 10.70 19.65 7.40
CA GLN A 18 9.26 19.90 7.25
C GLN A 18 8.68 18.87 6.27
N GLY A 19 7.42 18.44 6.41
CA GLY A 19 6.89 17.34 5.58
C GLY A 19 7.08 17.55 4.07
N THR A 20 7.18 18.80 3.63
CA THR A 20 7.56 19.22 2.27
C THR A 20 9.00 18.86 1.88
N ASP A 21 9.98 18.99 2.79
CA ASP A 21 11.38 18.64 2.54
C ASP A 21 11.54 17.13 2.36
N TYR A 22 10.84 16.35 3.20
CA TYR A 22 10.85 14.89 3.11
C TYR A 22 10.14 14.39 1.83
N PHE A 23 9.05 15.05 1.45
CA PHE A 23 8.39 14.80 0.18
C PHE A 23 9.34 15.05 -1.00
N LYS A 24 9.99 16.22 -1.04
CA LYS A 24 10.97 16.55 -2.09
C LYS A 24 12.07 15.49 -2.19
N LEU A 25 12.64 15.08 -1.05
CA LEU A 25 13.70 14.07 -1.01
C LEU A 25 13.24 12.73 -1.58
N THR A 26 12.00 12.31 -1.26
CA THR A 26 11.42 11.07 -1.78
C THR A 26 11.28 11.12 -3.30
N ILE A 27 10.75 12.21 -3.85
CA ILE A 27 10.63 12.40 -5.30
C ILE A 27 12.01 12.43 -5.96
N GLN A 28 12.97 13.13 -5.38
CA GLN A 28 14.33 13.22 -5.92
C GLN A 28 15.00 11.84 -5.99
N ASN A 29 14.94 11.06 -4.92
CA ASN A 29 15.52 9.72 -4.89
C ASN A 29 14.93 8.78 -5.96
N TYR A 30 13.62 8.88 -6.20
CA TYR A 30 12.96 8.13 -7.26
C TYR A 30 13.47 8.53 -8.64
N LEU A 31 13.52 9.84 -8.93
CA LEU A 31 13.98 10.36 -10.23
C LEU A 31 15.46 10.06 -10.47
N ASP A 32 16.30 10.13 -9.44
CA ASP A 32 17.72 9.76 -9.51
C ASP A 32 17.91 8.28 -9.84
N ALA A 33 17.11 7.39 -9.21
CA ALA A 33 17.12 5.97 -9.53
C ALA A 33 16.68 5.73 -10.96
N ARG A 34 15.60 6.39 -11.40
CA ARG A 34 15.07 6.29 -12.76
C ARG A 34 16.08 6.78 -13.80
N ALA A 35 16.74 7.92 -13.57
CA ALA A 35 17.76 8.45 -14.47
C ALA A 35 19.01 7.56 -14.58
N ARG A 36 19.29 6.74 -13.56
CA ARG A 36 20.37 5.74 -13.61
C ARG A 36 19.99 4.52 -14.46
N GLU A 37 18.73 4.11 -14.40
CA GLU A 37 18.22 2.92 -15.07
C GLU A 37 17.73 3.18 -16.50
N ASP A 38 17.25 4.40 -16.78
CA ASP A 38 16.66 4.81 -18.06
C ASP A 38 17.53 5.86 -18.75
N GLU A 39 18.25 5.41 -19.77
CA GLU A 39 19.15 6.25 -20.58
C GLU A 39 18.42 7.35 -21.37
N LEU A 40 17.15 7.18 -21.71
CA LEU A 40 16.36 8.19 -22.41
C LEU A 40 15.82 9.25 -21.44
N PHE A 41 15.60 8.87 -20.18
CA PHE A 41 15.15 9.80 -19.14
C PHE A 41 16.30 10.68 -18.61
N ALA A 42 17.50 10.12 -18.46
CA ALA A 42 18.68 10.83 -17.95
C ALA A 42 18.93 12.23 -18.56
N PRO A 43 18.93 12.43 -19.90
CA PRO A 43 19.15 13.74 -20.49
C PRO A 43 18.01 14.74 -20.20
N ARG A 44 16.77 14.25 -20.05
CA ARG A 44 15.59 15.08 -19.71
C ARG A 44 15.66 15.53 -18.26
N TYR A 45 16.06 14.63 -17.36
CA TYR A 45 16.26 14.94 -15.96
C TYR A 45 17.40 15.95 -15.73
N ALA A 46 18.46 15.88 -16.54
CA ALA A 46 19.58 16.82 -16.50
C ALA A 46 19.29 18.19 -17.14
N ASN A 47 18.07 18.42 -17.64
CA ASN A 47 17.70 19.68 -18.30
C ASN A 47 17.76 20.85 -17.29
N PRO A 48 18.60 21.88 -17.51
CA PRO A 48 18.75 23.00 -16.56
C PRO A 48 17.49 23.87 -16.44
N LYS A 49 16.53 23.74 -17.35
CA LYS A 49 15.23 24.43 -17.27
C LYS A 49 14.25 23.75 -16.31
N LYS A 50 14.54 22.51 -15.90
CA LYS A 50 13.70 21.71 -15.02
C LYS A 50 14.38 21.58 -13.65
N ASN A 51 13.59 21.63 -12.59
CA ASN A 51 14.12 21.49 -11.23
C ASN A 51 13.13 20.79 -10.31
N ILE A 52 13.65 20.28 -9.20
CA ILE A 52 12.85 19.48 -8.27
C ILE A 52 11.81 20.31 -7.51
N ASP A 53 12.06 21.60 -7.29
CA ASP A 53 11.13 22.51 -6.61
C ASP A 53 9.85 22.73 -7.42
N ASP A 54 10.00 23.00 -8.72
CA ASP A 54 8.91 23.17 -9.66
C ASP A 54 8.19 21.84 -9.92
N CYS A 55 8.92 20.73 -9.99
CA CYS A 55 8.32 19.39 -10.04
C CYS A 55 7.40 19.15 -8.83
N CYS A 56 7.89 19.41 -7.61
CA CYS A 56 7.07 19.27 -6.40
C CYS A 56 5.86 20.21 -6.42
N THR A 57 6.04 21.44 -6.88
CA THR A 57 4.96 22.43 -7.01
C THR A 57 3.88 21.96 -7.99
N PHE A 58 4.29 21.45 -9.15
CA PHE A 58 3.42 20.87 -10.16
C PHE A 58 2.58 19.72 -9.57
N ILE A 59 3.24 18.76 -8.92
CA ILE A 59 2.56 17.61 -8.30
C ILE A 59 1.54 18.08 -7.26
N ILE A 60 1.91 19.01 -6.38
CA ILE A 60 1.01 19.54 -5.35
C ILE A 60 -0.20 20.23 -5.98
N ASN A 61 -0.01 20.98 -7.07
CA ASN A 61 -1.10 21.62 -7.79
C ASN A 61 -2.03 20.61 -8.47
N GLN A 62 -1.47 19.55 -9.05
CA GLN A 62 -2.25 18.49 -9.68
C GLN A 62 -3.09 17.72 -8.65
N VAL A 63 -2.48 17.34 -7.53
CA VAL A 63 -3.14 16.72 -6.38
C VAL A 63 -4.27 17.62 -5.86
N ARG A 64 -4.00 18.92 -5.70
CA ARG A 64 -5.01 19.88 -5.25
C ARG A 64 -6.21 19.99 -6.22
N GLN A 65 -5.94 20.00 -7.53
CA GLN A 65 -7.00 20.07 -8.55
C GLN A 65 -7.90 18.84 -8.56
N SER A 66 -7.33 17.66 -8.26
CA SER A 66 -8.11 16.42 -8.19
C SER A 66 -9.16 16.39 -7.07
N GLY A 67 -8.98 17.18 -6.02
CA GLY A 67 -9.81 17.14 -4.81
C GLY A 67 -9.56 15.91 -3.91
N CYS A 68 -8.59 15.06 -4.23
CA CYS A 68 -8.21 13.89 -3.43
C CYS A 68 -7.15 14.24 -2.39
N ASN A 69 -7.29 13.72 -1.17
CA ASN A 69 -6.38 14.00 -0.05
C ASN A 69 -5.21 13.00 0.08
N GLY A 70 -5.14 11.99 -0.79
CA GLY A 70 -4.13 10.95 -0.75
C GLY A 70 -3.99 10.24 -2.10
N PHE A 71 -2.77 9.85 -2.41
CA PHE A 71 -2.34 9.24 -3.67
C PHE A 71 -1.35 8.13 -3.36
N ALA A 72 -1.32 7.10 -4.20
CA ALA A 72 -0.26 6.09 -4.14
C ALA A 72 1.07 6.67 -4.66
N ASP A 73 2.18 6.11 -4.19
CA ASP A 73 3.53 6.53 -4.59
C ASP A 73 3.70 6.50 -6.12
N GLU A 74 3.20 5.45 -6.78
CA GLU A 74 3.27 5.30 -8.25
C GLU A 74 2.53 6.41 -9.01
N GLU A 75 1.39 6.89 -8.48
CA GLU A 75 0.63 7.97 -9.11
C GLU A 75 1.42 9.29 -9.01
N ILE A 76 2.03 9.54 -7.85
CA ILE A 76 2.87 10.70 -7.61
C ILE A 76 4.14 10.65 -8.48
N TYR A 77 4.77 9.48 -8.61
CA TYR A 77 5.93 9.29 -9.47
C TYR A 77 5.60 9.47 -10.95
N SER A 78 4.44 9.00 -11.39
CA SER A 78 3.94 9.23 -12.75
C SER A 78 3.81 10.74 -13.05
N MET A 79 3.27 11.52 -12.11
CA MET A 79 3.21 12.99 -12.23
C MET A 79 4.62 13.61 -12.28
N ALA A 80 5.56 13.10 -11.50
CA ALA A 80 6.94 13.60 -11.51
C ALA A 80 7.63 13.36 -12.86
N LEU A 81 7.45 12.16 -13.46
CA LEU A 81 7.97 11.86 -14.79
C LEU A 81 7.32 12.75 -15.85
N HIS A 82 6.01 12.95 -15.77
CA HIS A 82 5.26 13.80 -16.69
C HIS A 82 5.78 15.24 -16.74
N TYR A 83 6.28 15.77 -15.62
CA TYR A 83 6.92 17.08 -15.58
C TYR A 83 8.24 17.16 -16.38
N TYR A 84 9.00 16.08 -16.50
CA TYR A 84 10.32 16.05 -17.14
C TYR A 84 10.30 15.66 -18.63
N ASP A 85 9.60 14.60 -19.01
CA ASP A 85 8.28 14.74 -19.58
C ASP A 85 8.07 15.80 -20.68
N GLU A 86 7.15 16.70 -20.37
CA GLU A 86 6.69 17.74 -21.26
C GLU A 86 7.65 18.95 -21.27
N GLU A 87 7.88 19.53 -22.45
CA GLU A 87 8.73 20.72 -22.57
C GLU A 87 8.05 21.96 -21.96
N ASP A 88 6.78 22.18 -22.31
CA ASP A 88 5.94 23.28 -21.83
C ASP A 88 4.82 22.74 -20.94
N ILE A 89 5.01 22.86 -19.62
CA ILE A 89 4.04 22.42 -18.62
C ILE A 89 3.70 23.57 -17.67
N ASP A 90 2.42 23.73 -17.34
CA ASP A 90 1.98 24.72 -16.35
C ASP A 90 2.22 24.18 -14.94
N ILE A 91 3.24 24.74 -14.27
CA ILE A 91 3.58 24.40 -12.87
C ILE A 91 2.49 24.88 -11.91
N GLY A 92 1.73 25.91 -12.28
CA GLY A 92 0.81 26.62 -11.41
C GLY A 92 1.51 27.52 -10.39
N LYS A 93 0.77 27.93 -9.35
CA LYS A 93 1.29 28.83 -8.31
C LYS A 93 1.86 28.02 -7.14
N PRO A 94 2.91 28.51 -6.46
CA PRO A 94 3.35 27.93 -5.20
C PRO A 94 2.20 27.94 -4.19
N VAL A 95 1.89 26.78 -3.61
CA VAL A 95 0.84 26.66 -2.59
C VAL A 95 1.47 26.28 -1.26
N SER A 96 1.14 27.03 -0.21
CA SER A 96 1.46 26.64 1.16
C SER A 96 0.57 25.47 1.59
N CYS A 97 0.99 24.25 1.29
CA CYS A 97 0.33 23.00 1.67
C CYS A 97 1.14 22.25 2.74
N LYS A 98 0.45 21.62 3.69
CA LYS A 98 1.10 20.67 4.62
C LYS A 98 1.11 19.29 3.97
N VAL A 99 2.26 18.89 3.46
CA VAL A 99 2.46 17.54 2.91
C VAL A 99 2.84 16.59 4.03
N VAL A 100 2.19 15.44 4.11
CA VAL A 100 2.54 14.36 5.04
C VAL A 100 2.74 13.09 4.21
N VAL A 101 3.96 12.57 4.21
CA VAL A 101 4.29 11.32 3.50
C VAL A 101 4.17 10.19 4.49
N ASN A 102 3.08 9.43 4.41
CA ASN A 102 2.92 8.19 5.16
C ASN A 102 3.43 7.05 4.28
N HIS A 103 4.75 6.85 4.24
CA HIS A 103 5.31 5.63 3.66
C HIS A 103 5.05 4.47 4.63
N THR A 104 3.82 3.96 4.65
CA THR A 104 3.59 2.62 5.20
C THR A 104 4.28 1.67 4.24
N VAL A 105 5.46 1.19 4.62
CA VAL A 105 6.07 0.00 4.02
C VAL A 105 4.96 -1.02 3.93
N GLU A 106 4.42 -1.25 2.72
CA GLU A 106 3.38 -2.24 2.54
C GLU A 106 3.96 -3.55 3.06
N LEU A 107 3.35 -4.05 4.13
CA LEU A 107 3.69 -5.35 4.64
C LEU A 107 3.55 -6.32 3.47
N THR A 108 4.69 -6.94 3.16
CA THR A 108 4.95 -7.90 2.10
C THR A 108 3.75 -8.84 1.89
N GLU A 109 3.50 -9.26 0.64
CA GLU A 109 2.39 -10.14 0.20
C GLU A 109 2.05 -11.33 1.13
N GLU A 110 3.01 -11.74 1.94
CA GLU A 110 2.89 -12.75 2.99
C GLU A 110 1.72 -12.51 3.95
N GLU A 111 1.42 -11.27 4.34
CA GLU A 111 0.30 -10.97 5.27
C GLU A 111 -1.07 -10.98 4.58
N LYS A 112 -1.15 -10.51 3.32
CA LYS A 112 -2.37 -10.61 2.49
C LYS A 112 -2.73 -12.08 2.20
N ALA A 113 -1.74 -12.95 2.07
CA ALA A 113 -1.95 -14.39 1.90
C ALA A 113 -2.41 -15.08 3.19
N GLU A 114 -1.90 -14.67 4.36
CA GLU A 114 -2.28 -15.25 5.64
C GLU A 114 -3.74 -14.96 6.02
N ALA A 115 -4.24 -13.75 5.75
CA ALA A 115 -5.65 -13.41 5.94
C ALA A 115 -6.58 -14.26 5.06
N ARG A 116 -6.19 -14.51 3.80
CA ARG A 116 -6.95 -15.39 2.89
C ARG A 116 -6.93 -16.85 3.35
N ARG A 117 -5.78 -17.37 3.80
CA ARG A 117 -5.65 -18.75 4.31
C ARG A 117 -6.48 -18.96 5.59
N ASN A 118 -6.46 -18.00 6.52
CA ASN A 118 -7.24 -18.12 7.76
C ASN A 118 -8.75 -18.07 7.53
N ALA A 119 -9.23 -17.29 6.57
CA ALA A 119 -10.65 -17.27 6.20
C ALA A 119 -11.13 -18.62 5.63
N ILE A 120 -10.33 -19.24 4.76
CA ILE A 120 -10.63 -20.55 4.16
C ILE A 120 -10.63 -21.65 5.23
N ARG A 121 -9.60 -21.71 6.08
CA ARG A 121 -9.49 -22.73 7.13
C ARG A 121 -10.64 -22.67 8.13
N LYS A 122 -11.11 -21.46 8.48
CA LYS A 122 -12.25 -21.28 9.39
C LYS A 122 -13.54 -21.80 8.76
N ALA A 123 -13.80 -21.49 7.48
CA ALA A 123 -14.97 -21.98 6.76
C ALA A 123 -15.00 -23.51 6.63
N GLU A 124 -13.85 -24.12 6.32
CA GLU A 124 -13.71 -25.59 6.22
C GLU A 124 -13.98 -26.28 7.56
N SER A 125 -13.43 -25.74 8.65
CA SER A 125 -13.63 -26.29 9.99
C SER A 125 -15.10 -26.23 10.44
N GLU A 126 -15.82 -25.17 10.06
CA GLU A 126 -17.23 -25.00 10.41
C GLU A 126 -18.14 -25.91 9.57
N ALA A 127 -17.81 -26.12 8.28
CA ALA A 127 -18.49 -27.08 7.43
C ALA A 127 -18.27 -28.52 7.91
N TYR A 128 -17.03 -28.87 8.27
CA TYR A 128 -16.70 -30.19 8.79
C TYR A 128 -17.38 -30.45 10.14
N ALA A 129 -17.45 -29.45 11.04
CA ALA A 129 -18.16 -29.56 12.30
C ALA A 129 -19.68 -29.74 12.13
N LYS A 130 -20.31 -29.08 11.14
CA LYS A 130 -21.73 -29.28 10.81
C LYS A 130 -22.01 -30.70 10.29
N LEU A 131 -21.11 -31.24 9.46
CA LEU A 131 -21.23 -32.63 8.96
C LEU A 131 -20.97 -33.67 10.06
N ALA A 132 -20.00 -33.45 10.95
CA ALA A 132 -19.73 -34.34 12.08
C ALA A 132 -20.91 -34.40 13.07
N LYS A 133 -21.51 -33.25 13.39
CA LYS A 133 -22.73 -33.17 14.23
C LYS A 133 -23.97 -33.80 13.56
N ALA A 134 -24.02 -33.83 12.23
CA ALA A 134 -25.09 -34.51 11.49
C ALA A 134 -24.94 -36.05 11.54
N LYS A 135 -23.71 -36.56 11.58
CA LYS A 135 -23.43 -38.01 11.68
C LYS A 135 -23.59 -38.58 13.10
N SER A 136 -23.61 -37.74 14.13
CA SER A 136 -23.72 -38.17 15.54
C SER A 136 -25.14 -38.15 16.12
N LYS A 137 -26.19 -37.90 15.32
CA LYS A 137 -27.58 -38.03 15.81
C LYS A 137 -27.93 -39.51 15.95
N PRO A 138 -28.21 -40.03 17.16
CA PRO A 138 -28.74 -41.38 17.32
C PRO A 138 -30.16 -41.44 16.72
N LYS A 139 -30.48 -42.54 16.03
CA LYS A 139 -31.87 -42.90 15.71
C LYS A 139 -32.68 -42.90 17.02
N LYS A 140 -33.72 -42.08 17.10
CA LYS A 140 -34.76 -42.24 18.13
C LYS A 140 -35.37 -43.63 17.95
N ILE A 141 -35.09 -44.53 18.88
CA ILE A 141 -35.95 -45.69 19.13
C ILE A 141 -37.07 -45.13 20.03
N GLU A 142 -38.26 -45.01 19.47
CA GLU A 142 -39.47 -44.73 20.24
C GLU A 142 -39.87 -46.01 20.97
N ASP A 143 -39.66 -46.02 22.28
CA ASP A 143 -40.19 -47.06 23.16
C ASP A 143 -41.19 -46.40 24.11
N ASN A 144 -42.48 -46.51 23.81
CA ASN A 144 -43.52 -46.23 24.79
C ASN A 144 -44.77 -47.10 24.58
N LYS A 145 -44.84 -48.14 25.43
CA LYS A 145 -46.04 -48.77 26.01
C LYS A 145 -47.26 -48.97 25.11
N LEU A 146 -47.46 -50.22 24.70
CA LEU A 146 -48.79 -50.83 24.58
C LEU A 146 -48.73 -52.26 25.13
N MET A 147 -49.06 -52.42 26.41
CA MET A 147 -49.47 -53.69 26.99
C MET A 147 -50.82 -53.47 27.68
N PRO A 148 -51.93 -54.04 27.18
CA PRO A 148 -53.11 -54.27 27.99
C PRO A 148 -52.99 -55.59 28.75
N SER A 149 -53.31 -55.50 30.04
CA SER A 149 -53.25 -56.52 31.10
C SER A 149 -54.05 -57.80 30.80
N LEU A 150 -53.55 -58.94 31.31
CA LEU A 150 -54.26 -60.21 31.43
C LEU A 150 -54.63 -60.45 32.90
N PHE A 151 -55.87 -60.10 33.27
CA PHE A 151 -56.61 -60.60 34.44
C PHE A 151 -58.10 -60.47 34.16
#